data_AF-G0VA65-F1
#
_entry.id   AF-G0VA65-F1
#
_cell.length_a   1.000
_cell.length_b   1.000
_cell.length_c   1.000
_cell.angle_alpha   90.00
_cell.angle_beta   90.00
_cell.angle_gamma   90.00
#
_symmetry.space_group_name_H-M   'P 1'
#
loop_
_entity.id
_entity.type
_entity.pdbx_description
1 polymer ?
#
loop_
_entity_poly.entity_id
_entity_poly.type
_entity_poly.pdbx_seq_one_letter_code
_entity_poly.pdbx_strand_id
1 'polypeptide(L)' 'MGGKLVSGTLKGYDQLMNLVLDDTIEYLKDADADIATSTVKDKTRELGFTVIRGPMLISLSPLDGSEVIYIQNSE' A
#
# COMPACT_ATOMS: atom_id res chain seq x y z
N MET A 1 0.75 12.41 7.55
CA MET A 1 1.84 11.49 7.16
C MET A 1 1.20 10.21 6.65
N GLY A 2 0.98 10.15 5.34
CA GLY A 2 0.30 9.06 4.66
C GLY A 2 0.76 9.12 3.21
N GLY A 3 1.10 7.97 2.62
CA GLY A 3 1.73 7.98 1.29
C GLY A 3 2.47 6.70 0.93
N LYS A 4 2.70 5.80 1.87
CA LYS A 4 3.14 4.44 1.55
C LYS A 4 1.91 3.60 1.23
N LEU A 5 1.89 3.02 0.04
CA LEU A 5 0.96 1.97 -0.34
C LEU A 5 1.75 0.66 -0.33
N VAL A 6 1.24 -0.35 0.37
CA VAL A 6 1.84 -1.67 0.41
C VAL A 6 0.76 -2.72 0.13
N SER A 7 1.15 -3.81 -0.52
CA SER A 7 0.34 -5.02 -0.68
C SER A 7 1.13 -6.22 -0.18
N GLY A 8 0.43 -7.25 0.29
CA GLY A 8 1.05 -8.47 0.80
C GLY A 8 0.01 -9.44 1.32
N THR A 9 0.43 -10.68 1.58
CA THR A 9 -0.46 -11.72 2.14
C THR A 9 -0.56 -11.54 3.65
N LEU A 10 -1.77 -11.27 4.17
CA LEU A 10 -2.00 -11.17 5.61
C LEU A 10 -1.79 -12.53 6.29
N LYS A 11 -0.82 -12.62 7.20
CA LYS A 11 -0.52 -13.82 8.00
C LYS A 11 -1.01 -13.75 9.43
N GLY A 12 -1.21 -12.55 9.96
CA GLY A 12 -1.69 -12.35 11.33
C GLY A 12 -1.85 -10.88 11.68
N TYR A 13 -2.54 -10.62 12.79
CA TYR A 13 -2.74 -9.28 13.32
C TYR A 13 -3.00 -9.33 14.84
N ASP A 14 -2.89 -8.18 15.50
CA ASP A 14 -3.25 -8.00 16.90
C ASP A 14 -4.40 -6.99 17.09
N GLN A 15 -4.83 -6.79 18.34
CA GLN A 15 -5.91 -5.86 18.67
C GLN A 15 -5.57 -4.38 18.43
N LEU A 16 -4.29 -4.06 18.27
CA LEU A 16 -3.81 -2.71 17.96
C LEU A 16 -3.65 -2.48 16.46
N MET A 17 -4.13 -3.43 15.64
CA MET A 17 -4.04 -3.40 14.18
C MET A 17 -2.59 -3.41 13.66
N ASN A 18 -1.63 -3.93 14.44
CA ASN A 18 -0.35 -4.30 13.85
C ASN A 18 -0.59 -5.52 12.96
N LEU A 19 -0.06 -5.50 11.74
CA LEU A 19 -0.28 -6.55 10.74
C LEU A 19 1.05 -7.24 10.44
N VAL A 20 0.98 -8.55 10.24
CA VAL A 20 2.08 -9.34 9.69
C VAL A 20 1.74 -9.68 8.25
N LEU A 21 2.53 -9.16 7.32
CA LEU A 21 2.40 -9.40 5.89
C LEU A 21 3.59 -10.24 5.39
N ASP A 22 3.29 -11.16 4.49
CA ASP A 22 4.27 -11.93 3.73
C ASP A 22 4.24 -11.50 2.26
N ASP A 23 5.34 -11.73 1.54
CA ASP A 23 5.50 -11.29 0.14
C ASP A 23 5.15 -9.80 -0.05
N THR A 24 5.57 -8.95 0.91
CA THR A 24 5.14 -7.54 0.94
C THR A 24 5.84 -6.74 -0.16
N ILE A 25 5.05 -5.97 -0.91
CA ILE A 25 5.51 -5.04 -1.96
C ILE A 25 5.13 -3.62 -1.55
N GLU A 26 6.09 -2.71 -1.55
CA GLU A 26 5.88 -1.26 -1.42
C GLU A 26 5.80 -0.62 -2.80
N TYR A 27 4.77 0.20 -3.02
CA TYR A 27 4.62 1.02 -4.22
C TYR A 27 5.15 2.42 -3.93
N LEU A 28 6.24 2.79 -4.60
CA LEU A 28 6.92 4.06 -4.41
C LEU A 28 6.20 5.17 -5.20
N LYS A 29 6.04 6.33 -4.57
CA LYS A 29 5.54 7.53 -5.25
C LYS A 29 6.69 8.27 -5.93
N ASP A 30 6.46 8.78 -7.14
CA ASP A 30 7.36 9.79 -7.71
C ASP A 30 7.20 11.10 -6.93
N ALA A 31 8.31 11.82 -6.76
CA ALA A 31 8.41 12.98 -5.87
C ALA A 31 7.47 14.15 -6.23
N ASP A 32 6.95 14.16 -7.47
CA ASP A 32 6.12 15.23 -8.03
C ASP A 32 4.65 14.85 -8.22
N ALA A 33 4.23 13.62 -7.86
CA ALA A 33 2.86 13.15 -8.07
C ALA A 33 2.01 13.27 -6.80
N ASP A 34 0.91 14.02 -6.90
CA ASP A 34 -0.08 14.20 -5.84
C ASP A 34 -0.61 12.86 -5.28
N ILE A 35 -1.00 12.91 -4.00
CA ILE A 35 -1.33 11.72 -3.19
C ILE A 35 -2.47 10.88 -3.80
N ALA A 36 -3.35 11.51 -4.58
CA ALA A 36 -4.53 10.93 -5.22
C ALA A 36 -4.31 10.46 -6.67
N THR A 37 -3.20 10.84 -7.29
CA THR A 37 -2.91 10.63 -8.72
C THR A 37 -1.52 10.04 -8.96
N SER A 38 -0.93 9.41 -7.94
CA SER A 38 0.26 8.59 -8.10
C SER A 38 -0.11 7.39 -8.97
N THR A 39 -0.01 7.59 -10.28
CA THR A 39 0.15 6.51 -11.23
C THR A 39 1.33 5.71 -10.69
N VAL A 40 1.05 4.50 -10.22
CA VAL A 40 2.05 3.51 -9.85
C VAL A 40 2.74 3.11 -11.15
N LYS A 41 3.55 4.02 -11.72
CA LYS A 41 4.47 3.71 -12.80
C LYS A 41 5.68 3.07 -12.16
N ASP A 42 5.58 1.76 -12.03
CA ASP A 42 6.65 0.76 -12.10
C ASP A 42 7.71 0.70 -10.99
N LYS A 43 7.74 1.65 -10.04
CA LYS A 43 8.68 1.56 -8.92
C LYS A 43 8.09 0.81 -7.74
N THR A 44 8.25 -0.50 -7.76
CA THR A 44 7.99 -1.37 -6.62
C THR A 44 9.29 -1.68 -5.87
N ARG A 45 9.16 -1.94 -4.57
CA ARG A 45 10.22 -2.49 -3.73
C ARG A 45 9.68 -3.70 -2.99
N GLU A 46 10.38 -4.83 -3.11
CA GLU A 46 10.09 -6.01 -2.29
C GLU A 46 10.61 -5.82 -0.87
N LEU A 47 9.75 -6.07 0.11
CA LEU A 47 10.06 -6.01 1.54
C LEU A 47 9.99 -7.40 2.20
N GLY A 48 9.34 -8.38 1.55
CA GLY A 48 9.20 -9.74 2.08
C GLY A 48 8.35 -9.79 3.36
N PHE A 49 8.82 -10.52 4.37
CA PHE A 49 8.12 -10.66 5.65
C PHE A 49 8.21 -9.38 6.49
N THR A 50 7.09 -8.68 6.64
CA THR A 50 7.04 -7.30 7.15
C THR A 50 5.98 -7.14 8.24
N VAL A 51 6.26 -6.26 9.20
CA VAL A 51 5.28 -5.82 10.22
C VAL A 51 4.79 -4.41 9.90
N ILE A 52 3.49 -4.24 9.71
CA ILE A 52 2.83 -2.93 9.58
C ILE A 52 2.40 -2.44 10.96
N ARG A 53 2.72 -1.19 11.29
CA ARG A 53 2.38 -0.57 12.57
C ARG A 53 0.97 0.02 12.52
N GLY A 54 0.06 -0.54 13.31
CA GLY A 54 -1.36 -0.16 13.33
C GLY A 54 -1.65 1.33 13.51
N PRO A 55 -0.94 2.07 14.38
CA PRO A 55 -1.16 3.51 14.53
C PRO A 55 -0.96 4.35 13.25
N MET A 56 -0.22 3.84 12.27
CA MET A 56 0.04 4.51 10.99
C MET A 56 -0.85 3.97 9.85
N LEU A 57 -1.71 2.99 10.13
CA LEU A 57 -2.61 2.39 9.14
C LEU A 57 -3.78 3.35 8.89
N ILE A 58 -3.94 3.78 7.63
CA ILE A 58 -5.01 4.70 7.22
C ILE A 58 -6.17 3.94 6.57
N SER A 59 -5.87 2.96 5.73
CA SER A 59 -6.85 2.14 5.03
C SER A 59 -6.31 0.73 4.82
N LEU A 60 -7.21 -0.24 4.77
CA LEU A 60 -6.96 -1.64 4.45
C LEU A 60 -8.12 -2.14 3.59
N SER A 61 -7.80 -2.79 2.48
CA SER A 61 -8.78 -3.41 1.59
C SER A 61 -8.27 -4.73 1.04
N PRO A 62 -9.14 -5.71 0.79
CA PRO A 62 -8.76 -6.90 0.05
C PRO A 62 -8.31 -6.52 -1.37
N LEU A 63 -7.31 -7.23 -1.88
CA LEU A 63 -6.88 -7.08 -3.28
C LEU A 63 -7.82 -7.84 -4.22
N ASP A 64 -8.26 -9.04 -3.81
CA ASP A 64 -9.20 -9.83 -4.59
C ASP A 64 -10.56 -9.12 -4.70
N GLY A 65 -11.11 -9.10 -5.91
CA GLY A 65 -12.32 -8.36 -6.26
C GLY A 65 -12.14 -6.84 -6.34
N SER A 66 -10.92 -6.31 -6.22
CA SER A 66 -10.63 -4.89 -6.47
C SER A 66 -10.12 -4.68 -7.90
N GLU A 67 -10.62 -3.63 -8.56
CA GLU A 67 -10.13 -3.20 -9.87
C GLU A 67 -9.97 -1.68 -9.90
N VAL A 68 -9.00 -1.20 -10.68
CA VAL A 68 -8.85 0.24 -10.93
C VAL A 68 -9.78 0.62 -12.07
N ILE A 69 -10.89 1.29 -11.74
CA ILE A 69 -11.90 1.71 -12.73
C ILE A 69 -11.57 3.05 -13.42
N TYR A 70 -10.80 3.91 -12.75
CA TYR A 70 -10.45 5.23 -13.27
C TYR A 70 -9.19 5.76 -12.59
N ILE A 71 -8.30 6.36 -13.37
CA ILE A 71 -7.12 7.08 -12.88
C ILE A 71 -7.25 8.52 -13.36
N GLN A 72 -7.35 9.46 -12.42
CA GLN A 72 -7.26 10.87 -12.77
C GLN A 72 -5.79 11.20 -13.04
N ASN A 73 -5.48 11.62 -14.27
CA ASN A 73 -4.16 12.17 -14.58
C ASN A 73 -4.23 13.68 -14.32
N SER A 74 -3.35 14.20 -13.47
CA SER A 74 -3.09 15.64 -13.38
C SER A 74 -2.19 16.01 -14.56
N GLU A 75 -2.73 16.76 -15.53
CA GLU A 75 -1.93 17.50 -16.53
C GLU A 75 -1.18 18.67 -15.89
#